data_AF-A0A3N2Q738-F1
#
_entry.id   AF-A0A3N2Q738-F1
#
_cell.length_a   1.000
_cell.length_b   1.000
_cell.length_c   1.000
_cell.angle_alpha   90.00
_cell.angle_beta   90.00
_cell.angle_gamma   90.00
#
_symmetry.space_group_name_H-M   'P 1'
#
loop_
_entity.id
_entity.type
_entity.pdbx_description
1 polymer ?
#
loop_
_entity_poly.entity_id
_entity_poly.type
_entity_poly.pdbx_seq_one_letter_code
_entity_poly.pdbx_strand_id
1 'polypeptide(L)'
;MSSRSAMRPILRARSALLPSRNQLSTSTILHANQPQQPPSPSSSSTTTTTTSRPPPATPSRPAPASTFASRSPPAAAPAVNINAARSLVHSRPSPRAPETEIDWSRSFHGLGERPFPKEVADVLTRPVDPADVEVKPDGIIYLPEIKYRRILNAAFGPGGWGLVPKGDPVVGEKVVTREYALVAEGRFISQAQGENQYFSLEGLPSAVEGCKSNALMRCCKDVGVASELWDPVYIREFQKQYVEKVWVEHVTTKKKRQLWVKKGLDVAYPYKKA
;
A
#
# COMPACT_ATOMS: atom_id res chain seq x y z
N MET A 1 27.79 65.28 74.78
CA MET A 1 29.05 64.54 74.54
C MET A 1 28.79 63.48 73.49
N SER A 2 29.53 63.54 72.38
CA SER A 2 29.95 62.47 71.44
C SER A 2 28.97 61.37 71.00
N SER A 3 29.00 60.78 69.80
CA SER A 3 29.61 61.03 68.49
C SER A 3 29.20 59.82 67.64
N ARG A 4 28.75 60.09 66.41
CA ARG A 4 28.83 59.32 65.14
C ARG A 4 28.81 57.77 65.06
N SER A 5 28.24 57.37 63.90
CA SER A 5 28.63 56.24 63.02
C SER A 5 27.92 54.90 63.29
N ALA A 6 27.54 54.06 62.33
CA ALA A 6 27.23 54.08 60.90
C ALA A 6 26.88 52.62 60.53
N MET A 7 26.28 52.46 59.33
CA MET A 7 26.19 51.25 58.50
C MET A 7 25.04 50.22 58.67
N ARG A 8 24.43 49.97 57.50
CA ARG A 8 23.42 48.95 57.08
C ARG A 8 24.11 47.56 56.89
N PRO A 9 23.55 46.53 56.20
CA PRO A 9 22.18 46.19 55.67
C PRO A 9 21.74 44.75 56.09
N ILE A 10 20.61 44.13 55.67
CA ILE A 10 20.34 43.46 54.38
C ILE A 10 18.88 42.95 54.37
N LEU A 11 18.20 43.19 53.25
CA LEU A 11 16.85 42.72 52.90
C LEU A 11 16.83 41.22 52.56
N ARG A 12 15.80 40.50 53.00
CA ARG A 12 15.40 39.20 52.44
C ARG A 12 13.98 39.32 51.87
N ALA A 13 13.89 39.21 50.55
CA ALA A 13 12.67 39.41 49.78
C ALA A 13 11.67 38.25 49.92
N ARG A 14 10.38 38.62 49.95
CA ARG A 14 9.21 37.75 49.82
C ARG A 14 9.05 37.33 48.36
N SER A 15 8.81 36.05 48.11
CA SER A 15 8.38 35.56 46.80
C SER A 15 6.87 35.31 46.83
N ALA A 16 6.13 36.14 46.11
CA ALA A 16 4.71 35.97 45.82
C ALA A 16 4.57 35.42 44.39
N LEU A 17 3.85 34.30 44.25
CA LEU A 17 3.58 33.65 42.98
C LEU A 17 2.49 34.44 42.22
N LEU A 18 2.86 34.94 41.03
CA LEU A 18 1.95 35.44 40.00
C LEU A 18 1.71 34.34 38.95
N PRO A 19 0.52 34.28 38.33
CA PRO A 19 0.24 33.31 37.27
C PRO A 19 0.89 33.75 35.94
N SER A 20 1.71 32.86 35.36
CA SER A 20 2.32 33.06 34.05
C SER A 20 1.34 32.70 32.93
N ARG A 21 1.09 33.70 32.08
CA ARG A 21 0.39 33.62 30.79
C ARG A 21 1.38 33.11 29.74
N ASN A 22 1.33 31.81 29.41
CA ASN A 22 2.07 31.28 28.27
C ASN A 22 1.21 31.31 27.00
N GLN A 23 1.69 32.09 26.04
CA GLN A 23 1.24 32.07 24.66
C GLN A 23 1.71 30.78 23.99
N LEU A 24 0.79 30.05 23.35
CA LEU A 24 1.15 29.07 22.33
C LEU A 24 0.99 29.73 20.96
N SER A 25 2.13 29.90 20.30
CA SER A 25 2.26 30.31 18.92
C SER A 25 1.71 29.22 17.99
N THR A 26 0.61 29.54 17.31
CA THR A 26 0.12 28.85 16.12
C THR A 26 1.10 29.04 14.96
N SER A 27 1.76 27.97 14.53
CA SER A 27 2.47 27.93 13.24
C SER A 27 1.54 27.40 12.16
N THR A 28 0.85 28.34 11.52
CA THR A 28 0.07 28.15 10.30
C THR A 28 1.03 28.07 9.11
N ILE A 29 1.19 26.90 8.47
CA ILE A 29 1.74 26.82 7.10
C ILE A 29 0.57 26.61 6.15
N LEU A 30 0.11 27.72 5.57
CA LEU A 30 -0.75 27.74 4.39
C LEU A 30 0.15 27.75 3.16
N HIS A 31 0.24 26.62 2.44
CA HIS A 31 0.65 26.64 1.05
C HIS A 31 -0.59 26.52 0.18
N ALA A 32 -1.01 27.66 -0.36
CA ALA A 32 -2.09 27.78 -1.32
C ALA A 32 -1.63 27.21 -2.67
N ASN A 33 -2.24 26.11 -3.10
CA ASN A 33 -2.10 25.62 -4.48
C ASN A 33 -3.42 25.92 -5.22
N GLN A 34 -3.36 26.81 -6.21
CA GLN A 34 -4.48 27.13 -7.10
C GLN A 34 -4.78 25.96 -8.03
N PRO A 35 -6.05 25.58 -8.24
CA PRO A 35 -6.41 24.75 -9.39
C PRO A 35 -6.65 25.64 -10.63
N GLN A 36 -5.70 25.66 -11.56
CA GLN A 36 -5.93 26.10 -12.95
C GLN A 36 -6.52 24.94 -13.78
N GLN A 37 -7.43 25.31 -14.71
CA GLN A 37 -8.31 24.41 -15.47
C GLN A 37 -7.55 23.40 -16.35
N PRO A 38 -8.09 22.19 -16.56
CA PRO A 38 -7.66 21.35 -17.68
C PRO A 38 -8.27 21.87 -19.01
N PRO A 39 -7.52 21.82 -20.13
CA PRO A 39 -8.10 22.01 -21.45
C PRO A 39 -8.91 20.79 -21.89
N SER A 40 -10.05 21.05 -22.52
CA SER A 40 -10.91 20.06 -23.19
C SER A 40 -10.21 19.48 -24.42
N PRO A 41 -10.26 18.16 -24.67
CA PRO A 41 -10.08 17.63 -26.01
C PRO A 41 -11.44 17.39 -26.67
N SER A 42 -11.74 18.21 -27.68
CA SER A 42 -12.65 17.86 -28.76
C SER A 42 -11.87 17.12 -29.84
N SER A 43 -12.15 15.83 -30.03
CA SER A 43 -11.92 15.17 -31.33
C SER A 43 -12.87 13.98 -31.49
N SER A 44 -13.73 14.15 -32.48
CA SER A 44 -14.59 13.16 -33.12
C SER A 44 -13.79 11.99 -33.68
N SER A 45 -14.16 10.75 -33.32
CA SER A 45 -13.76 9.55 -34.04
C SER A 45 -14.99 8.93 -34.72
N THR A 46 -14.94 8.99 -36.06
CA THR A 46 -15.85 8.36 -36.99
C THR A 46 -15.75 6.84 -36.91
N THR A 47 -16.90 6.20 -36.88
CA THR A 47 -17.16 4.76 -37.01
C THR A 47 -16.63 4.21 -38.33
N THR A 48 -15.79 3.17 -38.28
CA THR A 48 -15.70 2.17 -39.36
C THR A 48 -15.51 0.78 -38.77
N THR A 49 -16.59 0.02 -38.85
CA THR A 49 -16.69 -1.44 -38.78
C THR A 49 -15.80 -2.11 -39.81
N THR A 50 -14.94 -3.04 -39.39
CA THR A 50 -14.55 -4.19 -40.20
C THR A 50 -14.35 -5.43 -39.34
N THR A 51 -15.22 -6.39 -39.60
CA THR A 51 -15.29 -7.76 -39.11
C THR A 51 -14.18 -8.60 -39.74
N SER A 52 -13.38 -9.33 -38.95
CA SER A 52 -12.70 -10.52 -39.46
C SER A 52 -12.54 -11.59 -38.38
N ARG A 53 -12.90 -12.81 -38.79
CA ARG A 53 -13.16 -14.04 -38.04
C ARG A 53 -11.90 -14.92 -38.02
N PRO A 54 -11.65 -15.71 -36.95
CA PRO A 54 -10.49 -16.60 -36.90
C PRO A 54 -10.73 -17.92 -37.66
N PRO A 55 -9.70 -18.52 -38.28
CA PRO A 55 -9.77 -19.89 -38.80
C PRO A 55 -9.42 -20.96 -37.73
N PRO A 56 -9.85 -22.22 -37.92
CA PRO A 56 -10.00 -23.21 -36.85
C PRO A 56 -8.80 -24.18 -36.69
N ALA A 57 -8.74 -24.80 -35.52
CA ALA A 57 -7.82 -25.88 -35.16
C ALA A 57 -8.22 -27.24 -35.78
N THR A 58 -7.24 -28.07 -36.12
CA THR A 58 -7.43 -29.50 -36.44
C THR A 58 -6.30 -30.35 -35.83
N PRO A 59 -6.55 -31.62 -35.44
CA PRO A 59 -5.71 -32.39 -34.51
C PRO A 59 -4.93 -33.53 -35.19
N SER A 60 -3.83 -33.98 -34.58
CA SER A 60 -3.16 -35.25 -34.95
C SER A 60 -2.29 -35.84 -33.83
N ARG A 61 -2.91 -36.78 -33.09
CA ARG A 61 -2.54 -38.19 -32.76
C ARG A 61 -1.08 -38.59 -32.32
N PRO A 62 -0.92 -39.61 -31.43
CA PRO A 62 0.25 -39.76 -30.54
C PRO A 62 1.21 -40.93 -30.85
N ALA A 63 2.26 -41.03 -29.99
CA ALA A 63 3.11 -42.19 -29.63
C ALA A 63 4.38 -42.41 -30.50
N PRO A 64 5.50 -43.00 -29.97
CA PRO A 64 5.53 -43.95 -28.86
C PRO A 64 6.54 -43.71 -27.73
N ALA A 65 6.27 -44.44 -26.65
CA ALA A 65 7.07 -44.62 -25.45
C ALA A 65 8.45 -45.22 -25.77
N SER A 66 9.47 -44.72 -25.08
CA SER A 66 10.76 -45.39 -24.97
C SER A 66 10.92 -45.97 -23.58
N THR A 67 10.79 -47.29 -23.55
CA THR A 67 11.07 -48.20 -22.45
C THR A 67 12.57 -48.19 -22.19
N PHE A 68 13.02 -47.71 -21.02
CA PHE A 68 14.36 -48.03 -20.53
C PHE A 68 14.26 -48.82 -19.24
N ALA A 69 14.85 -50.01 -19.34
CA ALA A 69 14.78 -51.11 -18.41
C ALA A 69 15.42 -50.80 -17.07
N SER A 70 14.74 -51.26 -16.03
CA SER A 70 15.22 -51.40 -14.66
C SER A 70 16.45 -52.31 -14.63
N ARG A 71 17.59 -51.81 -14.15
CA ARG A 71 18.72 -52.64 -13.72
C ARG A 71 18.88 -52.48 -12.22
N SER A 72 18.40 -53.49 -11.49
CA SER A 72 18.67 -53.69 -10.06
C SER A 72 20.10 -54.21 -9.88
N PRO A 73 20.89 -53.67 -8.94
CA PRO A 73 22.04 -54.37 -8.37
C PRO A 73 21.61 -55.27 -7.19
N PRO A 74 22.28 -56.41 -6.97
CA PRO A 74 21.90 -57.37 -5.95
C PRO A 74 22.29 -56.89 -4.53
N ALA A 75 21.43 -57.27 -3.59
CA ALA A 75 21.58 -57.08 -2.16
C ALA A 75 22.66 -58.03 -1.58
N ALA A 76 23.48 -57.50 -0.67
CA ALA A 76 24.26 -58.27 0.29
C ALA A 76 24.00 -57.73 1.70
N ALA A 77 23.67 -58.64 2.61
CA ALA A 77 23.25 -58.40 3.99
C ALA A 77 24.43 -58.08 4.94
N PRO A 78 24.18 -57.61 6.18
CA PRO A 78 25.11 -56.82 6.97
C PRO A 78 26.00 -57.66 7.89
N ALA A 79 27.25 -57.24 8.07
CA ALA A 79 28.09 -57.68 9.18
C ALA A 79 28.02 -56.65 10.32
N VAL A 80 27.46 -57.08 11.44
CA VAL A 80 27.41 -56.36 12.70
C VAL A 80 28.81 -56.37 13.32
N ASN A 81 29.35 -55.21 13.69
CA ASN A 81 30.49 -55.13 14.60
C ASN A 81 30.12 -54.24 15.80
N ILE A 82 30.11 -54.87 16.97
CA ILE A 82 29.74 -54.32 18.27
C ILE A 82 31.06 -54.16 19.02
N ASN A 83 31.42 -52.91 19.35
CA ASN A 83 32.41 -52.43 20.35
C ASN A 83 32.94 -51.07 19.84
N ALA A 84 33.01 -49.98 20.58
CA ALA A 84 32.92 -49.76 22.02
C ALA A 84 32.42 -48.33 22.27
N ALA A 85 31.73 -48.16 23.39
CA ALA A 85 31.22 -46.90 23.88
C ALA A 85 32.33 -45.97 24.39
N ARG A 86 31.99 -44.67 24.40
CA ARG A 86 32.54 -43.55 25.19
C ARG A 86 33.75 -42.81 24.62
N SER A 87 33.45 -41.72 23.92
CA SER A 87 34.07 -40.42 24.21
C SER A 87 33.09 -39.29 23.89
N LEU A 88 32.46 -38.75 24.94
CA LEU A 88 31.78 -37.46 24.91
C LEU A 88 32.87 -36.37 24.92
N VAL A 89 33.03 -35.61 23.83
CA VAL A 89 33.16 -34.14 23.86
C VAL A 89 33.26 -33.56 22.45
N HIS A 90 32.38 -32.58 22.18
CA HIS A 90 32.48 -31.52 21.17
C HIS A 90 32.71 -31.92 19.71
N SER A 91 31.61 -32.04 18.96
CA SER A 91 31.64 -31.95 17.50
C SER A 91 30.52 -31.04 17.01
N ARG A 92 30.91 -29.76 16.85
CA ARG A 92 30.60 -28.83 15.74
C ARG A 92 29.12 -28.60 15.38
N PRO A 93 28.63 -27.34 15.34
CA PRO A 93 27.30 -27.05 14.82
C PRO A 93 27.19 -27.57 13.39
N SER A 94 26.12 -28.32 13.13
CA SER A 94 25.74 -28.78 11.80
C SER A 94 25.78 -27.60 10.82
N PRO A 95 26.31 -27.74 9.59
CA PRO A 95 26.14 -26.70 8.59
C PRO A 95 24.63 -26.60 8.32
N ARG A 96 24.03 -25.48 8.75
CA ARG A 96 22.72 -25.04 8.27
C ARG A 96 22.80 -25.17 6.75
N ALA A 97 21.88 -25.92 6.15
CA ALA A 97 21.74 -25.93 4.69
C ALA A 97 21.81 -24.47 4.21
N PRO A 98 22.53 -24.16 3.11
CA PRO A 98 22.64 -22.77 2.67
C PRO A 98 21.22 -22.24 2.57
N GLU A 99 20.88 -21.28 3.42
CA GLU A 99 19.62 -20.56 3.24
C GLU A 99 19.77 -19.92 1.88
N THR A 100 19.08 -20.48 0.89
CA THR A 100 19.06 -19.92 -0.45
C THR A 100 18.55 -18.50 -0.27
N GLU A 101 19.47 -17.54 -0.36
CA GLU A 101 19.17 -16.13 -0.23
C GLU A 101 18.19 -15.78 -1.35
N ILE A 102 16.94 -15.48 -0.97
CA ILE A 102 15.89 -15.20 -1.94
C ILE A 102 16.07 -13.77 -2.40
N ASP A 103 16.49 -13.58 -3.65
CA ASP A 103 16.43 -12.28 -4.31
C ASP A 103 14.96 -11.95 -4.65
N TRP A 104 14.31 -11.25 -3.73
CA TRP A 104 12.92 -10.80 -3.90
C TRP A 104 12.73 -9.85 -5.09
N SER A 105 13.77 -9.21 -5.61
CA SER A 105 13.66 -8.32 -6.78
C SER A 105 13.31 -9.08 -8.06
N ARG A 106 13.55 -10.41 -8.11
CA ARG A 106 13.28 -11.26 -9.29
C ARG A 106 12.48 -12.52 -8.97
N SER A 107 12.39 -12.90 -7.70
CA SER A 107 11.74 -14.14 -7.27
C SER A 107 10.20 -14.04 -7.23
N PHE A 108 9.57 -15.21 -7.38
CA PHE A 108 8.16 -15.52 -7.14
C PHE A 108 7.98 -16.62 -6.07
N HIS A 109 8.98 -16.78 -5.20
CA HIS A 109 9.03 -17.84 -4.19
C HIS A 109 7.76 -17.89 -3.31
N GLY A 110 7.18 -19.08 -3.16
CA GLY A 110 6.00 -19.33 -2.33
C GLY A 110 4.65 -18.89 -2.91
N LEU A 111 4.63 -18.35 -4.14
CA LEU A 111 3.38 -17.97 -4.81
C LEU A 111 2.51 -19.20 -5.05
N GLY A 112 1.28 -19.18 -4.54
CA GLY A 112 0.29 -20.24 -4.77
C GLY A 112 0.60 -21.58 -4.10
N GLU A 113 1.64 -21.66 -3.26
CA GLU A 113 2.06 -22.92 -2.63
C GLU A 113 1.03 -23.44 -1.61
N ARG A 114 0.47 -22.54 -0.79
CA ARG A 114 -0.57 -22.86 0.19
C ARG A 114 -1.43 -21.64 0.53
N PRO A 115 -2.72 -21.84 0.90
CA PRO A 115 -3.54 -20.76 1.41
C PRO A 115 -2.99 -20.19 2.73
N PHE A 116 -3.41 -18.97 3.05
CA PHE A 116 -3.18 -18.40 4.38
C PHE A 116 -4.00 -19.14 5.44
N PRO A 117 -3.55 -19.13 6.71
CA PRO A 117 -4.38 -19.57 7.83
C PRO A 117 -5.73 -18.85 7.83
N LYS A 118 -6.77 -19.51 8.35
CA LYS A 118 -8.13 -19.00 8.33
C LYS A 118 -8.23 -17.63 9.02
N GLU A 119 -7.50 -17.43 10.10
CA GLU A 119 -7.48 -16.20 10.90
C GLU A 119 -6.97 -15.01 10.07
N VAL A 120 -5.95 -15.24 9.24
CA VAL A 120 -5.40 -14.25 8.33
C VAL A 120 -6.37 -13.98 7.18
N ALA A 121 -6.91 -15.04 6.58
CA ALA A 121 -7.88 -14.93 5.49
C ALA A 121 -9.12 -14.13 5.93
N ASP A 122 -9.68 -14.43 7.11
CA ASP A 122 -10.84 -13.75 7.69
C ASP A 122 -10.58 -12.24 7.87
N VAL A 123 -9.36 -11.83 8.23
CA VAL A 123 -8.98 -10.41 8.34
C VAL A 123 -8.86 -9.76 6.95
N LEU A 124 -8.22 -10.43 5.99
CA LEU A 124 -7.98 -9.89 4.65
C LEU A 124 -9.28 -9.73 3.85
N THR A 125 -10.21 -10.66 3.99
CA THR A 125 -11.50 -10.66 3.27
C THR A 125 -12.64 -10.01 4.07
N ARG A 126 -12.33 -9.36 5.20
CA ARG A 126 -13.35 -8.68 6.00
C ARG A 126 -13.99 -7.54 5.19
N PRO A 127 -15.33 -7.40 5.23
CA PRO A 127 -16.00 -6.26 4.62
C PRO A 127 -15.47 -4.92 5.13
N VAL A 128 -15.39 -3.95 4.23
CA VAL A 128 -14.96 -2.58 4.50
C VAL A 128 -16.07 -1.84 5.21
N ASP A 129 -15.71 -1.11 6.26
CA ASP A 129 -16.64 -0.20 6.93
C ASP A 129 -17.03 0.95 5.97
N PRO A 130 -18.33 1.15 5.66
CA PRO A 130 -18.78 2.26 4.82
C PRO A 130 -18.34 3.65 5.33
N ALA A 131 -18.09 3.80 6.64
CA ALA A 131 -17.56 5.02 7.22
C ALA A 131 -16.14 5.34 6.73
N ASP A 132 -15.35 4.32 6.42
CA ASP A 132 -13.96 4.43 5.97
C ASP A 132 -13.81 4.65 4.45
N VAL A 133 -14.88 4.46 3.69
CA VAL A 133 -14.90 4.67 2.24
C VAL A 133 -15.05 6.16 1.92
N GLU A 134 -14.13 6.69 1.15
CA GLU A 134 -14.11 8.07 0.69
C GLU A 134 -14.64 8.19 -0.74
N VAL A 135 -15.08 9.41 -1.11
CA VAL A 135 -15.68 9.69 -2.41
C VAL A 135 -14.92 10.84 -3.07
N LYS A 136 -14.41 10.58 -4.26
CA LYS A 136 -13.81 11.63 -5.09
C LYS A 136 -14.90 12.54 -5.67
N PRO A 137 -14.58 13.79 -6.05
CA PRO A 137 -15.55 14.72 -6.63
C PRO A 137 -16.24 14.24 -7.92
N ASP A 138 -15.65 13.27 -8.62
CA ASP A 138 -16.17 12.59 -9.82
C ASP A 138 -17.13 11.41 -9.50
N GLY A 139 -17.28 11.05 -8.22
CA GLY A 139 -18.15 9.97 -7.73
C GLY A 139 -17.44 8.63 -7.57
N ILE A 140 -16.14 8.53 -7.86
CA ILE A 140 -15.36 7.32 -7.64
C ILE A 140 -15.17 7.10 -6.14
N ILE A 141 -15.56 5.93 -5.66
CA ILE A 141 -15.34 5.52 -4.27
C ILE A 141 -13.94 4.91 -4.12
N TYR A 142 -13.31 5.11 -2.98
CA TYR A 142 -12.01 4.52 -2.69
C TYR A 142 -11.80 4.33 -1.18
N LEU A 143 -10.95 3.38 -0.83
CA LEU A 143 -10.47 3.23 0.54
C LEU A 143 -9.13 3.97 0.66
N PRO A 144 -8.92 4.83 1.67
CA PRO A 144 -7.64 5.50 1.88
C PRO A 144 -6.47 4.52 2.10
N GLU A 145 -5.29 4.85 1.58
CA GLU A 145 -4.09 3.99 1.61
C GLU A 145 -3.72 3.47 3.00
N ILE A 146 -3.89 4.30 4.02
CA ILE A 146 -3.61 3.95 5.41
C ILE A 146 -4.44 2.75 5.89
N LYS A 147 -5.67 2.58 5.37
CA LYS A 147 -6.55 1.48 5.76
C LYS A 147 -6.04 0.14 5.25
N TYR A 148 -5.50 0.08 4.03
CA TYR A 148 -4.83 -1.12 3.52
C TYR A 148 -3.65 -1.53 4.41
N ARG A 149 -2.79 -0.57 4.80
CA ARG A 149 -1.65 -0.84 5.70
C ARG A 149 -2.11 -1.37 7.06
N ARG A 150 -3.20 -0.82 7.62
CA ARG A 150 -3.79 -1.30 8.88
C ARG A 150 -4.34 -2.72 8.74
N ILE A 151 -4.99 -3.05 7.63
CA ILE A 151 -5.48 -4.40 7.35
C ILE A 151 -4.31 -5.39 7.25
N LEU A 152 -3.25 -5.05 6.52
CA LEU A 152 -2.05 -5.90 6.43
C LEU A 152 -1.34 -6.06 7.79
N ASN A 153 -1.25 -4.99 8.59
CA ASN A 153 -0.71 -5.09 9.95
C ASN A 153 -1.57 -5.95 10.86
N ALA A 154 -2.90 -5.91 10.71
CA ALA A 154 -3.81 -6.77 11.47
C ALA A 154 -3.71 -8.24 11.03
N ALA A 155 -3.52 -8.49 9.73
CA ALA A 155 -3.44 -9.82 9.16
C ALA A 155 -2.09 -10.50 9.41
N PHE A 156 -0.97 -9.79 9.18
CA PHE A 156 0.38 -10.37 9.19
C PHE A 156 1.26 -9.86 10.34
N GLY A 157 0.82 -8.84 11.08
CA GLY A 157 1.65 -8.15 12.06
C GLY A 157 2.64 -7.15 11.43
N PRO A 158 3.04 -6.10 12.18
CA PRO A 158 4.13 -5.21 11.76
C PRO A 158 5.42 -6.01 11.50
N GLY A 159 6.04 -5.81 10.33
CA GLY A 159 7.23 -6.56 9.91
C GLY A 159 6.94 -7.92 9.25
N GLY A 160 5.69 -8.39 9.28
CA GLY A 160 5.28 -9.63 8.61
C GLY A 160 5.01 -9.50 7.11
N TRP A 161 5.05 -8.28 6.57
CA TRP A 161 4.81 -7.98 5.16
C TRP A 161 5.65 -6.79 4.69
N GLY A 162 5.84 -6.68 3.37
CA GLY A 162 6.55 -5.58 2.75
C GLY A 162 6.31 -5.47 1.25
N LEU A 163 6.56 -4.29 0.70
CA LEU A 163 6.64 -4.09 -0.74
C LEU A 163 8.10 -4.09 -1.18
N VAL A 164 8.40 -4.97 -2.13
CA VAL A 164 9.70 -5.09 -2.76
C VAL A 164 9.65 -4.37 -4.10
N PRO A 165 10.49 -3.37 -4.35
CA PRO A 165 10.57 -2.77 -5.67
C PRO A 165 11.12 -3.76 -6.69
N LYS A 166 10.48 -3.81 -7.85
CA LYS A 166 10.90 -4.59 -9.01
C LYS A 166 11.49 -3.63 -10.04
N GLY A 167 12.82 -3.65 -10.19
CA GLY A 167 13.55 -2.76 -11.08
C GLY A 167 13.60 -1.29 -10.63
N ASP A 168 14.13 -0.45 -11.52
CA ASP A 168 14.24 0.99 -11.32
C ASP A 168 12.94 1.73 -11.69
N PRO A 169 12.65 2.89 -11.07
CA PRO A 169 11.52 3.71 -11.49
C PRO A 169 11.71 4.23 -12.91
N VAL A 170 10.65 4.14 -13.73
CA VAL A 170 10.57 4.72 -15.06
C VAL A 170 9.96 6.11 -14.94
N VAL A 171 10.75 7.14 -15.21
CA VAL A 171 10.33 8.55 -15.14
C VAL A 171 9.96 9.03 -16.54
N GLY A 172 8.66 9.23 -16.77
CA GLY A 172 8.13 9.90 -17.96
C GLY A 172 7.97 11.41 -17.72
N GLU A 173 7.39 12.17 -18.65
CA GLU A 173 7.34 13.64 -18.57
C GLU A 173 6.59 14.18 -17.33
N LYS A 174 5.44 13.57 -17.00
CA LYS A 174 4.54 13.98 -15.91
C LYS A 174 4.07 12.83 -15.03
N VAL A 175 4.70 11.66 -15.19
CA VAL A 175 4.34 10.43 -14.50
C VAL A 175 5.59 9.64 -14.21
N VAL A 176 5.66 9.06 -13.03
CA VAL A 176 6.62 8.04 -12.69
C VAL A 176 5.88 6.73 -12.50
N THR A 177 6.47 5.63 -12.94
CA THR A 177 5.94 4.30 -12.72
C THR A 177 7.03 3.38 -12.20
N ARG A 178 6.65 2.41 -11.37
CA ARG A 178 7.57 1.37 -10.90
C ARG A 178 6.77 0.15 -10.50
N GLU A 179 7.30 -1.01 -10.80
CA GLU A 179 6.70 -2.27 -10.38
C GLU A 179 7.06 -2.58 -8.92
N TYR A 180 6.10 -3.13 -8.18
CA TYR A 180 6.34 -3.63 -6.82
C TYR A 180 5.70 -5.01 -6.64
N ALA A 181 6.32 -5.81 -5.79
CA ALA A 181 5.75 -7.06 -5.30
C ALA A 181 5.41 -6.96 -3.81
N LEU A 182 4.21 -7.39 -3.45
CA LEU A 182 3.84 -7.65 -2.07
C LEU A 182 4.39 -9.00 -1.63
N VAL A 183 5.15 -8.98 -0.55
CA VAL A 183 5.67 -10.17 0.14
C VAL A 183 5.08 -10.19 1.53
N ALA A 184 4.59 -11.33 1.97
CA ALA A 184 4.10 -11.53 3.33
C ALA A 184 4.49 -12.93 3.82
N GLU A 185 4.88 -13.05 5.10
CA GLU A 185 5.27 -14.32 5.73
C GLU A 185 6.32 -15.12 4.92
N GLY A 186 7.28 -14.43 4.31
CA GLY A 186 8.34 -15.07 3.51
C GLY A 186 7.87 -15.64 2.17
N ARG A 187 6.73 -15.18 1.64
CA ARG A 187 6.17 -15.63 0.36
C ARG A 187 5.78 -14.45 -0.52
N PHE A 188 6.02 -14.60 -1.81
CA PHE A 188 5.49 -13.70 -2.83
C PHE A 188 3.97 -13.84 -2.87
N ILE A 189 3.27 -12.71 -2.84
CA ILE A 189 1.80 -12.65 -2.80
C ILE A 189 1.23 -12.15 -4.12
N SER A 190 1.68 -10.97 -4.54
CA SER A 190 1.14 -10.27 -5.71
C SER A 190 2.17 -9.29 -6.24
N GLN A 191 2.05 -8.92 -7.50
CA GLN A 191 2.85 -7.89 -8.16
C GLN A 191 1.96 -6.95 -8.95
N ALA A 192 2.27 -5.66 -8.89
CA ALA A 192 1.53 -4.63 -9.60
C ALA A 192 2.41 -3.44 -9.98
N GLN A 193 2.05 -2.79 -11.09
CA GLN A 193 2.60 -1.50 -11.47
C GLN A 193 2.04 -0.40 -10.56
N GLY A 194 2.91 0.32 -9.87
CA GLY A 194 2.59 1.58 -9.23
C GLY A 194 2.82 2.74 -10.18
N GLU A 195 1.94 3.73 -10.13
CA GLU A 195 2.10 4.97 -10.88
C GLU A 195 1.74 6.17 -10.02
N ASN A 196 2.40 7.31 -10.29
CA ASN A 196 2.01 8.58 -9.72
C ASN A 196 2.40 9.73 -10.64
N GLN A 197 1.51 10.73 -10.73
CA GLN A 197 1.76 11.93 -11.51
C GLN A 197 2.59 12.95 -10.73
N TYR A 198 3.33 13.78 -11.45
CA TYR A 198 4.05 14.92 -10.87
C TYR A 198 4.03 16.11 -11.84
N PHE A 199 4.13 17.32 -11.30
CA PHE A 199 3.99 18.56 -12.06
C PHE A 199 5.30 19.33 -12.22
N SER A 200 6.28 19.08 -11.36
CA SER A 200 7.63 19.65 -11.40
C SER A 200 8.65 18.61 -10.96
N LEU A 201 9.90 18.73 -11.43
CA LEU A 201 10.98 17.80 -11.06
C LEU A 201 11.28 17.79 -9.56
N GLU A 202 11.03 18.90 -8.87
CA GLU A 202 11.12 18.98 -7.40
C GLU A 202 10.13 18.03 -6.70
N GLY A 203 8.97 17.77 -7.31
CA GLY A 203 7.97 16.83 -6.81
C GLY A 203 8.26 15.36 -7.13
N LEU A 204 9.32 15.04 -7.87
CA LEU A 204 9.63 13.68 -8.31
C LEU A 204 9.84 12.70 -7.15
N PRO A 205 10.58 13.02 -6.06
CA PRO A 205 10.75 12.10 -4.94
C PRO A 205 9.43 11.71 -4.27
N SER A 206 8.54 12.69 -4.05
CA SER A 206 7.19 12.44 -3.53
C SER A 206 6.36 11.56 -4.46
N ALA A 207 6.54 11.73 -5.77
CA ALA A 207 5.84 10.89 -6.74
C ALA A 207 6.36 9.45 -6.77
N VAL A 208 7.66 9.23 -6.60
CA VAL A 208 8.23 7.89 -6.44
C VAL A 208 7.65 7.18 -5.21
N GLU A 209 7.49 7.89 -4.09
CA GLU A 209 6.79 7.33 -2.91
C GLU A 209 5.31 7.08 -3.20
N GLY A 210 4.65 7.94 -3.99
CA GLY A 210 3.29 7.74 -4.47
C GLY A 210 3.11 6.43 -5.25
N CYS A 211 4.06 6.07 -6.12
CA CYS A 211 4.03 4.80 -6.85
C CYS A 211 3.94 3.60 -5.90
N LYS A 212 4.71 3.62 -4.81
CA LYS A 212 4.74 2.54 -3.82
C LYS A 212 3.37 2.35 -3.17
N SER A 213 2.75 3.44 -2.72
CA SER A 213 1.41 3.39 -2.14
C SER A 213 0.33 2.98 -3.15
N ASN A 214 0.44 3.43 -4.41
CA ASN A 214 -0.46 3.04 -5.48
C ASN A 214 -0.39 1.52 -5.76
N ALA A 215 0.82 0.97 -5.90
CA ALA A 215 1.03 -0.46 -6.10
C ALA A 215 0.53 -1.30 -4.93
N LEU A 216 0.65 -0.80 -3.68
CA LEU A 216 0.17 -1.49 -2.49
C LEU A 216 -1.30 -1.86 -2.61
N MET A 217 -2.15 -0.88 -2.94
CA MET A 217 -3.61 -1.08 -3.00
C MET A 217 -3.97 -2.10 -4.09
N ARG A 218 -3.27 -2.05 -5.22
CA ARG A 218 -3.46 -3.00 -6.33
C ARG A 218 -3.07 -4.42 -5.91
N CYS A 219 -1.94 -4.59 -5.24
CA CYS A 219 -1.51 -5.91 -4.73
C CYS A 219 -2.48 -6.46 -3.68
N CYS A 220 -3.04 -5.59 -2.83
CA CYS A 220 -3.97 -6.01 -1.78
C CYS A 220 -5.29 -6.57 -2.34
N LYS A 221 -5.66 -6.21 -3.57
CA LYS A 221 -6.85 -6.76 -4.23
C LYS A 221 -6.74 -8.26 -4.45
N ASP A 222 -5.57 -8.75 -4.84
CA ASP A 222 -5.33 -10.18 -5.13
C ASP A 222 -5.49 -11.07 -3.89
N VAL A 223 -5.41 -10.49 -2.68
CA VAL A 223 -5.66 -11.18 -1.40
C VAL A 223 -7.04 -10.87 -0.79
N GLY A 224 -7.91 -10.20 -1.54
CA GLY A 224 -9.31 -9.97 -1.18
C GLY A 224 -9.61 -8.69 -0.41
N VAL A 225 -8.59 -7.89 -0.05
CA VAL A 225 -8.77 -6.65 0.71
C VAL A 225 -9.53 -5.62 -0.11
N ALA A 226 -10.63 -5.11 0.45
CA ALA A 226 -11.48 -4.08 -0.16
C ALA A 226 -11.96 -4.42 -1.58
N SER A 227 -12.07 -5.71 -1.88
CA SER A 227 -12.46 -6.22 -3.21
C SER A 227 -13.84 -5.72 -3.65
N GLU A 228 -14.77 -5.52 -2.71
CA GLU A 228 -16.12 -4.98 -2.97
C GLU A 228 -16.12 -3.56 -3.57
N LEU A 229 -15.08 -2.76 -3.34
CA LEU A 229 -14.98 -1.42 -3.94
C LEU A 229 -14.78 -1.45 -5.47
N TRP A 230 -14.56 -2.64 -6.03
CA TRP A 230 -14.48 -2.92 -7.46
C TRP A 230 -15.71 -3.65 -8.00
N ASP A 231 -16.68 -3.99 -7.15
CA ASP A 231 -17.93 -4.62 -7.58
C ASP A 231 -18.93 -3.53 -8.03
N PRO A 232 -19.39 -3.55 -9.30
CA PRO A 232 -20.37 -2.58 -9.78
C PRO A 232 -21.71 -2.63 -9.04
N VAL A 233 -22.07 -3.74 -8.37
CA VAL A 233 -23.27 -3.81 -7.52
C VAL A 233 -23.03 -3.00 -6.25
N TYR A 234 -21.98 -3.31 -5.49
CA TYR A 234 -21.61 -2.58 -4.28
C TYR A 234 -21.44 -1.08 -4.55
N ILE A 235 -20.74 -0.70 -5.63
CA ILE A 235 -20.52 0.71 -5.98
C ILE A 235 -21.86 1.45 -6.13
N ARG A 236 -22.84 0.86 -6.83
CA ARG A 236 -24.16 1.48 -7.03
C ARG A 236 -24.95 1.58 -5.73
N GLU A 237 -24.91 0.55 -4.90
CA GLU A 237 -25.59 0.53 -3.60
C GLU A 237 -24.98 1.56 -2.64
N PHE A 238 -23.65 1.59 -2.54
CA PHE A 238 -22.92 2.56 -1.75
C PHE A 238 -23.22 3.99 -2.21
N GLN A 239 -23.17 4.26 -3.52
CA GLN A 239 -23.50 5.58 -4.07
C GLN A 239 -24.92 5.99 -3.74
N LYS A 240 -25.91 5.09 -3.86
CA LYS A 240 -27.30 5.38 -3.51
C LYS A 240 -27.46 5.72 -2.01
N GLN A 241 -26.80 4.97 -1.14
CA GLN A 241 -26.94 5.11 0.30
C GLN A 241 -26.15 6.29 0.87
N TYR A 242 -24.89 6.45 0.47
CA TYR A 242 -23.93 7.34 1.14
C TYR A 242 -23.46 8.53 0.31
N VAL A 243 -23.85 8.66 -0.96
CA VAL A 243 -23.35 9.72 -1.84
C VAL A 243 -24.50 10.56 -2.38
N GLU A 244 -24.27 11.87 -2.49
CA GLU A 244 -25.19 12.82 -3.10
C GLU A 244 -24.49 13.69 -4.16
N LYS A 245 -25.25 14.14 -5.15
CA LYS A 245 -24.77 15.14 -6.10
C LYS A 245 -25.21 16.53 -5.63
N VAL A 246 -24.25 17.42 -5.43
CA VAL A 246 -24.49 18.78 -4.91
C VAL A 246 -24.02 19.81 -5.94
N TRP A 247 -24.81 20.86 -6.14
CA TRP A 247 -24.36 22.03 -6.88
C TRP A 247 -23.46 22.87 -6.00
N VAL A 248 -22.28 23.18 -6.50
CA VAL A 248 -21.27 23.94 -5.77
C VAL A 248 -20.82 25.15 -6.58
N GLU A 249 -20.46 26.21 -5.90
CA GLU A 249 -19.91 27.44 -6.46
C GLU A 249 -18.47 27.61 -5.98
N HIS A 250 -17.55 27.87 -6.91
CA HIS A 250 -16.18 28.23 -6.57
C HIS A 250 -16.16 29.61 -5.89
N VAL A 251 -15.56 29.69 -4.70
CA VAL A 251 -15.64 30.88 -3.82
C VAL A 251 -15.13 32.15 -4.52
N THR A 252 -13.99 32.07 -5.24
CA THR A 252 -13.40 33.21 -5.98
C THR A 252 -13.97 33.39 -7.40
N THR A 253 -13.96 32.34 -8.24
CA THR A 253 -14.34 32.46 -9.66
C THR A 253 -15.84 32.48 -9.92
N LYS A 254 -16.67 32.19 -8.90
CA LYS A 254 -18.14 32.11 -8.99
C LYS A 254 -18.67 31.07 -9.99
N LYS A 255 -17.80 30.24 -10.56
CA LYS A 255 -18.17 29.16 -11.47
C LYS A 255 -18.94 28.09 -10.69
N LYS A 256 -20.11 27.71 -11.21
CA LYS A 256 -20.94 26.64 -10.66
C LYS A 256 -20.62 25.31 -11.35
N ARG A 257 -20.58 24.22 -10.58
CA ARG A 257 -20.46 22.85 -11.11
C ARG A 257 -21.17 21.88 -10.17
N GLN A 258 -21.48 20.69 -10.67
CA GLN A 258 -22.01 19.61 -9.86
C GLN A 258 -20.86 18.73 -9.37
N LEU A 259 -20.84 18.40 -8.09
CA LEU A 259 -19.87 17.48 -7.48
C LEU A 259 -20.58 16.34 -6.78
N TRP A 260 -19.93 15.18 -6.74
CA TRP A 260 -20.31 14.09 -5.85
C TRP A 260 -19.67 14.29 -4.48
N VAL A 261 -20.47 14.16 -3.43
CA VAL A 261 -20.04 14.35 -2.04
C VAL A 261 -20.62 13.23 -1.18
N LYS A 262 -19.85 12.74 -0.21
CA LYS A 262 -20.36 11.81 0.80
C LYS A 262 -21.38 12.54 1.67
N LYS A 263 -22.57 11.96 1.84
CA LYS A 263 -23.68 12.56 2.61
C LYS A 263 -23.21 12.90 4.03
N GLY A 264 -23.59 14.09 4.49
CA GLY A 264 -23.23 14.60 5.81
C GLY A 264 -21.84 15.24 5.89
N LEU A 265 -21.02 15.19 4.84
CA LEU A 265 -19.78 15.98 4.75
C LEU A 265 -20.02 17.31 4.03
N ASP A 266 -19.30 18.32 4.49
CA ASP A 266 -19.25 19.61 3.81
C ASP A 266 -18.35 19.58 2.58
N VAL A 267 -18.65 20.47 1.64
CA VAL A 267 -17.85 20.61 0.43
C VAL A 267 -16.51 21.24 0.79
N ALA A 268 -15.41 20.62 0.36
CA ALA A 268 -14.08 21.16 0.58
C ALA A 268 -13.84 22.48 -0.17
N TYR A 269 -13.08 23.39 0.45
CA TYR A 269 -12.52 24.57 -0.21
C TYR A 269 -11.79 24.15 -1.51
N PRO A 270 -11.88 24.90 -2.63
CA PRO A 270 -12.42 26.26 -2.78
C PRO A 270 -13.91 26.35 -3.14
N TYR A 271 -14.72 25.33 -2.81
CA TYR A 271 -16.13 25.29 -3.17
C TYR A 271 -17.05 25.50 -1.96
N LYS A 272 -18.24 26.04 -2.19
CA LYS A 272 -19.36 26.10 -1.24
C LYS A 272 -20.63 25.58 -1.90
N LYS A 273 -21.59 25.08 -1.11
CA LYS A 273 -22.91 24.71 -1.64
C LYS A 273 -23.58 25.94 -2.27
N ALA A 274 -24.07 25.79 -3.50
CA ALA A 274 -24.60 26.87 -4.34
C ALA A 274 -26.12 27.05 -4.19
#